data_AF-A0A0G0E9E2-F1
#
_entry.id   AF-A0A0G0E9E2-F1
#
_cell.length_a   1.000
_cell.length_b   1.000
_cell.length_c   1.000
_cell.angle_alpha   90.00
_cell.angle_beta   90.00
_cell.angle_gamma   90.00
#
_symmetry.space_group_name_H-M   'P 1'
#
loop_
_entity.id
_entity.type
_entity.pdbx_description
1 polymer ?
#
loop_
_entity_poly.entity_id
_entity_poly.type
_entity_poly.pdbx_seq_one_letter_code
_entity_poly.pdbx_strand_id
1 'polypeptide(L)'
;EIQIMHLVGSPDKFIRTPFLLEGTFYGLLGGLLSALLILTPWYILIFYSKGTDFSFWVEQFLIDIKLPFLSEINLLFLLIYLLVHIIVGSLFGFFSSLSAVRKYLRDE
;
A
#
# COMPACT_ATOMS: atom_id res chain seq x y z
N GLU A 1 19.16 -16.80 -6.22
CA GLU A 1 18.33 -17.38 -7.30
C GLU A 1 18.55 -16.68 -8.64
N ILE A 2 18.36 -15.36 -8.73
CA ILE A 2 18.59 -14.54 -9.95
C ILE A 2 19.95 -14.85 -10.61
N GLN A 3 21.05 -14.77 -9.86
CA GLN A 3 22.40 -15.01 -10.41
C GLN A 3 22.60 -16.48 -10.87
N ILE A 4 22.03 -17.45 -10.14
CA ILE A 4 22.12 -18.88 -10.52
C ILE A 4 21.40 -19.11 -11.85
N MET A 5 20.19 -18.57 -12.02
CA MET A 5 19.42 -18.68 -13.28
C MET A 5 20.13 -17.99 -14.45
N HIS A 6 20.85 -16.91 -14.18
CA HIS A 6 21.66 -16.22 -15.18
C HIS A 6 22.90 -17.05 -15.59
N LEU A 7 23.62 -17.62 -14.62
CA LEU A 7 24.80 -18.46 -14.85
C LEU A 7 24.49 -19.76 -15.62
N VAL A 8 23.27 -20.29 -15.50
CA VAL A 8 22.82 -21.44 -16.32
C VAL A 8 22.31 -21.05 -17.71
N GLY A 9 22.47 -19.78 -18.12
CA GLY A 9 22.17 -19.29 -19.46
C GLY A 9 20.70 -18.95 -19.73
N SER A 10 19.88 -18.73 -18.68
CA SER A 10 18.48 -18.35 -18.87
C SER A 10 18.36 -16.92 -19.43
N PRO A 11 17.45 -16.67 -20.40
CA PRO A 11 17.20 -15.32 -20.89
C PRO A 11 16.75 -14.37 -19.77
N ASP A 12 17.26 -13.13 -19.74
CA ASP A 12 16.89 -12.10 -18.76
C ASP A 12 15.40 -11.94 -18.54
N LYS A 13 14.60 -12.05 -19.60
CA LYS A 13 13.13 -11.95 -19.51
C LYS A 13 12.53 -13.09 -18.69
N PHE A 14 13.07 -14.31 -18.84
CA PHE A 14 12.62 -15.49 -18.10
C PHE A 14 12.93 -15.36 -16.60
N ILE A 15 14.08 -14.74 -16.28
CA ILE A 15 14.45 -14.46 -14.89
C ILE A 15 13.58 -13.33 -14.32
N ARG A 16 13.42 -12.21 -15.03
CA ARG A 16 12.75 -11.01 -14.53
C ARG A 16 11.27 -11.20 -14.19
N THR A 17 10.51 -11.92 -15.02
CA THR A 17 9.04 -12.01 -14.87
C THR A 17 8.57 -12.57 -13.52
N PRO A 18 9.06 -13.73 -13.03
CA PRO A 18 8.63 -14.26 -11.73
C PRO A 18 8.98 -13.32 -10.56
N PHE A 19 10.19 -12.77 -10.53
CA PHE A 19 10.59 -11.86 -9.43
C PHE A 19 9.82 -10.54 -9.43
N LEU A 20 9.50 -9.99 -10.61
CA LEU A 20 8.67 -8.80 -10.72
C LEU A 20 7.24 -9.06 -10.22
N LEU A 21 6.67 -10.22 -10.55
CA LEU A 21 5.36 -10.63 -10.05
C LEU A 21 5.39 -10.79 -8.52
N GLU A 22 6.37 -11.51 -7.99
CA GLU A 22 6.54 -11.71 -6.55
C GLU A 22 6.65 -10.38 -5.79
N GLY A 23 7.50 -9.47 -6.28
CA GLY A 23 7.63 -8.11 -5.74
C GLY A 23 6.32 -7.33 -5.77
N THR A 24 5.57 -7.43 -6.86
CA THR A 24 4.26 -6.78 -6.99
C THR A 24 3.26 -7.35 -6.00
N PHE A 25 3.24 -8.67 -5.77
CA PHE A 25 2.38 -9.30 -4.76
C PHE A 25 2.74 -8.88 -3.33
N TYR A 26 4.03 -8.79 -3.00
CA TYR A 26 4.45 -8.23 -1.71
C TYR A 26 4.02 -6.76 -1.57
N GLY A 27 4.12 -5.97 -2.64
CA GLY A 27 3.64 -4.60 -2.70
C GLY A 27 2.13 -4.49 -2.46
N LEU A 28 1.34 -5.37 -3.10
CA LEU A 28 -0.11 -5.44 -2.93
C LEU A 28 -0.48 -5.73 -1.47
N LEU A 29 0.13 -6.76 -0.87
CA LEU A 29 -0.11 -7.13 0.52
C LEU A 29 0.35 -6.04 1.49
N GLY A 30 1.48 -5.40 1.22
CA GLY A 30 1.98 -4.27 1.99
C GLY A 30 1.04 -3.06 1.92
N GLY A 31 0.51 -2.75 0.74
CA GLY A 31 -0.50 -1.70 0.54
C GLY A 31 -1.78 -1.99 1.31
N LEU A 32 -2.29 -3.22 1.23
CA LEU A 32 -3.47 -3.65 1.97
C LEU A 32 -3.26 -3.56 3.50
N LEU A 33 -2.12 -4.06 4.00
CA LEU A 33 -1.77 -3.97 5.42
C LEU A 33 -1.63 -2.53 5.88
N SER A 34 -0.97 -1.67 5.10
CA SER A 34 -0.83 -0.25 5.41
C SER A 34 -2.19 0.44 5.47
N ALA A 35 -3.09 0.15 4.53
CA ALA A 35 -4.43 0.70 4.54
C ALA A 35 -5.19 0.32 5.82
N LEU A 36 -5.15 -0.96 6.20
CA LEU A 36 -5.80 -1.45 7.42
C LEU A 36 -5.19 -0.84 8.69
N LEU A 37 -3.86 -0.69 8.74
CA LEU A 37 -3.15 -0.11 9.88
C LEU A 37 -3.48 1.38 10.08
N ILE A 38 -3.88 2.11 9.04
CA ILE A 38 -4.28 3.51 9.15
C ILE A 38 -5.78 3.62 9.47
N LEU A 39 -6.62 2.90 8.73
CA LEU A 39 -8.08 3.00 8.88
C LEU A 39 -8.55 2.45 10.23
N THR A 40 -8.00 1.31 10.68
CA THR A 40 -8.50 0.62 11.88
C THR A 40 -8.35 1.49 13.14
N PRO A 41 -7.15 2.04 13.46
CA PRO A 41 -7.01 2.90 14.64
C PRO A 41 -7.82 4.20 14.50
N TRP A 42 -7.89 4.79 13.31
CA TRP A 42 -8.64 6.02 13.07
C TRP A 42 -10.12 5.87 13.45
N TYR A 43 -10.81 4.86 12.89
CA TYR A 43 -12.22 4.66 13.17
C TYR A 43 -12.48 4.14 14.58
N ILE A 44 -11.56 3.37 15.16
CA ILE A 44 -11.61 2.98 16.58
C ILE A 44 -11.60 4.24 17.46
N LEU A 45 -10.65 5.16 17.24
CA LEU A 45 -10.55 6.39 18.03
C LEU A 45 -11.80 7.25 17.91
N ILE A 46 -12.34 7.42 16.71
CA ILE A 46 -13.59 8.15 16.50
C ILE A 46 -14.74 7.47 17.25
N PHE A 47 -14.87 6.15 17.14
CA PHE A 47 -15.95 5.41 17.77
C PHE A 47 -15.91 5.50 19.31
N TYR A 48 -14.73 5.36 19.91
CA TYR A 48 -14.57 5.44 21.36
C TYR A 48 -14.68 6.87 21.92
N SER A 49 -14.36 7.89 21.11
CA SER A 49 -14.41 9.29 21.56
C SER A 49 -15.78 9.95 21.36
N LYS A 50 -16.77 9.25 20.78
CA LYS A 50 -18.11 9.79 20.56
C LYS A 50 -18.73 10.34 21.85
N GLY A 51 -19.29 11.55 21.77
CA GLY A 51 -19.94 12.22 22.89
C GLY A 51 -19.00 12.97 23.83
N THR A 52 -17.69 13.04 23.50
CA THR A 52 -16.72 13.87 24.23
C THR A 52 -16.48 15.20 23.50
N ASP A 53 -15.99 16.21 24.23
CA ASP A 53 -15.56 17.49 23.64
C ASP A 53 -14.49 17.30 22.54
N PHE A 54 -13.67 16.24 22.66
CA PHE A 54 -12.69 15.87 21.65
C PHE A 54 -13.34 15.48 20.32
N SER A 55 -14.41 14.68 20.33
CA SER A 55 -15.12 14.29 19.10
C SER A 55 -15.74 15.51 18.41
N PHE A 56 -16.28 16.46 19.16
CA PHE A 56 -16.83 17.69 18.60
C PHE A 56 -15.74 18.56 17.95
N TRP A 57 -14.59 18.69 18.62
CA TRP A 57 -13.44 19.40 18.07
C TRP A 57 -12.92 18.76 16.78
N VAL A 58 -12.78 17.42 16.74
CA VAL A 58 -12.35 16.68 15.52
C VAL A 58 -13.35 16.88 14.38
N GLU A 59 -14.65 16.79 14.65
CA GLU A 59 -15.68 16.98 13.63
C GLU A 59 -15.66 18.39 13.03
N GLN A 60 -15.58 19.42 13.88
CA GLN A 60 -15.44 20.80 13.42
C GLN A 60 -14.19 20.99 12.58
N PHE A 61 -13.04 20.48 13.04
CA PHE A 61 -11.79 20.53 12.28
C PHE A 61 -11.92 19.87 10.90
N LEU A 62 -12.56 18.71 10.81
CA LEU A 62 -12.79 18.00 9.56
C LEU A 62 -13.74 18.75 8.62
N ILE A 63 -14.76 19.42 9.14
CA ILE A 63 -15.66 20.29 8.37
C ILE A 63 -14.88 21.48 7.78
N ASP A 64 -14.02 22.13 8.59
CA ASP A 64 -13.23 23.29 8.18
C ASP A 64 -12.28 22.96 7.01
N ILE A 65 -11.67 21.78 7.04
CA ILE A 65 -10.79 21.30 5.95
C ILE A 65 -11.55 20.61 4.81
N LYS A 66 -12.89 20.62 4.83
CA LYS A 66 -13.79 20.01 3.83
C LYS A 66 -13.65 18.49 3.69
N LEU A 67 -13.35 17.80 4.79
CA LEU A 67 -13.26 16.34 4.87
C LEU A 67 -14.24 15.73 5.90
N PRO A 68 -15.53 16.12 5.93
CA PRO A 68 -16.49 15.61 6.91
C PRO A 68 -16.73 14.10 6.74
N PHE A 69 -16.46 13.53 5.57
CA PHE A 69 -16.61 12.09 5.33
C PHE A 69 -15.61 11.21 6.12
N LEU A 70 -14.62 11.79 6.80
CA LEU A 70 -13.68 11.07 7.65
C LEU A 70 -14.20 10.84 9.07
N SER A 71 -15.20 11.61 9.54
CA SER A 71 -15.79 11.45 10.88
C SER A 71 -16.80 10.30 10.94
N GLU A 72 -17.33 9.88 9.79
CA GLU A 72 -18.29 8.78 9.68
C GLU A 72 -17.79 7.69 8.75
N ILE A 73 -18.36 6.49 8.88
CA ILE A 73 -18.02 5.36 8.02
C ILE A 73 -18.65 5.59 6.64
N ASN A 74 -17.86 6.15 5.73
CA ASN A 74 -18.25 6.30 4.32
C ASN A 74 -17.68 5.14 3.49
N LEU A 75 -18.57 4.26 3.00
CA LEU A 75 -18.20 3.08 2.21
C LEU A 75 -17.45 3.43 0.92
N LEU A 76 -17.83 4.53 0.26
CA LEU A 76 -17.18 4.96 -0.98
C LEU A 76 -15.74 5.41 -0.70
N PHE A 77 -15.53 6.19 0.37
CA PHE A 77 -14.19 6.61 0.78
C PHE A 77 -13.32 5.41 1.14
N LEU A 78 -13.83 4.47 1.93
CA LEU A 78 -13.11 3.25 2.32
C LEU A 78 -12.65 2.44 1.10
N LEU A 79 -13.55 2.25 0.13
CA LEU A 79 -13.24 1.51 -1.09
C LEU A 79 -12.16 2.22 -1.92
N ILE A 80 -12.30 3.54 -2.14
CA ILE A 80 -11.33 4.33 -2.90
C ILE A 80 -9.97 4.32 -2.19
N TYR A 81 -9.95 4.53 -0.88
CA TYR A 81 -8.73 4.55 -0.08
C TYR A 81 -7.98 3.22 -0.17
N LEU A 82 -8.70 2.10 -0.03
CA LEU A 82 -8.15 0.75 -0.13
C LEU A 82 -7.61 0.47 -1.54
N LEU A 83 -8.36 0.82 -2.58
CA LEU A 83 -7.91 0.65 -3.97
C LEU A 83 -6.65 1.45 -4.26
N VAL A 84 -6.60 2.72 -3.83
CA VAL A 84 -5.41 3.56 -4.00
C VAL A 84 -4.20 2.94 -3.30
N HIS A 85 -4.35 2.46 -2.07
CA HIS A 85 -3.24 1.83 -1.34
C HIS A 85 -2.76 0.54 -1.99
N ILE A 86 -3.67 -0.29 -2.50
CA ILE A 86 -3.31 -1.50 -3.23
C ILE A 86 -2.55 -1.15 -4.51
N ILE A 87 -3.02 -0.18 -5.28
CA ILE A 87 -2.37 0.25 -6.54
C ILE A 87 -0.98 0.80 -6.22
N VAL A 88 -0.89 1.73 -5.28
CA VAL A 88 0.37 2.36 -4.88
C VAL A 88 1.33 1.32 -4.32
N GLY A 89 0.89 0.47 -3.40
CA GLY A 89 1.68 -0.62 -2.84
C GLY A 89 2.21 -1.56 -3.91
N SER A 90 1.36 -1.98 -4.86
CA SER A 90 1.75 -2.84 -5.98
C SER A 90 2.81 -2.18 -6.86
N LEU A 91 2.67 -0.88 -7.16
CA LEU A 91 3.67 -0.12 -7.91
C LEU A 91 5.00 -0.05 -7.16
N PHE A 92 4.99 0.24 -5.87
CA PHE A 92 6.20 0.24 -5.04
C PHE A 92 6.87 -1.13 -5.02
N GLY A 93 6.10 -2.22 -4.89
CA GLY A 93 6.60 -3.59 -4.95
C GLY A 93 7.19 -3.97 -6.31
N PHE A 94 6.55 -3.53 -7.38
CA PHE A 94 7.06 -3.71 -8.74
C PHE A 94 8.39 -2.96 -8.94
N PHE A 95 8.46 -1.67 -8.58
CA PHE A 95 9.67 -0.87 -8.75
C PHE A 95 10.83 -1.34 -7.86
N SER A 96 10.54 -1.76 -6.63
CA SER A 96 11.57 -2.29 -5.72
C SER A 96 12.17 -3.59 -6.26
N SER A 97 11.33 -4.53 -6.74
CA SER A 97 11.79 -5.76 -7.37
C SER A 97 12.53 -5.49 -8.68
N LEU A 98 12.04 -4.57 -9.51
CA LEU A 98 12.70 -4.18 -10.75
C LEU A 98 14.10 -3.59 -10.51
N SER A 99 14.25 -2.77 -9.46
CA SER A 99 15.56 -2.26 -9.04
C SER A 99 16.49 -3.41 -8.60
N ALA A 100 15.99 -4.34 -7.80
CA ALA A 100 16.76 -5.49 -7.33
C ALA A 100 17.24 -6.35 -8.51
N VAL A 101 16.33 -6.79 -9.39
CA VAL A 101 16.68 -7.66 -10.52
C VAL A 101 17.65 -6.97 -11.48
N ARG A 102 17.48 -5.67 -11.75
CA ARG A 102 18.41 -4.91 -12.61
C ARG A 102 19.82 -4.86 -12.03
N LYS A 103 19.96 -4.72 -10.72
CA LYS A 103 21.28 -4.73 -10.06
C LYS A 103 21.97 -6.08 -10.27
N TYR A 104 21.30 -7.18 -9.95
CA TYR A 104 21.89 -8.52 -10.01
C TYR A 104 22.14 -9.06 -11.43
N LEU A 105 21.53 -8.47 -12.46
CA LEU A 105 21.79 -8.83 -13.87
C LEU A 105 22.81 -7.90 -14.55
N ARG A 106 23.26 -6.82 -13.88
CA ARG A 106 24.23 -5.84 -14.45
C ARG A 106 25.62 -5.96 -13.83
N ASP A 107 25.75 -6.69 -12.73
CA ASP A 107 27.01 -6.79 -11.99
C ASP A 107 27.96 -7.89 -12.53
N GLU A 108 27.71 -8.42 -13.74
CA GLU A 108 28.62 -9.19 -14.61
C GLU A 108 28.36 -8.84 -16.10
#